data_AF-A0A0F5J2R1-F1
#
_entry.id   AF-A0A0F5J2R1-F1
#
_cell.length_a   1.000
_cell.length_b   1.000
_cell.length_c   1.000
_cell.angle_alpha   90.00
_cell.angle_beta   90.00
_cell.angle_gamma   90.00
#
_symmetry.space_group_name_H-M   'P 1'
#
loop_
_entity.id
_entity.type
_entity.pdbx_description
1 polymer ?
#
loop_
_entity_poly.entity_id
_entity_poly.type
_entity_poly.pdbx_seq_one_letter_code
_entity_poly.pdbx_strand_id
1 'polypeptide(L)'
;MKDTILLICVIFFSFRTYAQNDLSDIYHGYFKAVEQICKKDNGKLWGINLYSPILCIDSLRNVWSNEPDNENKFVKQENIYRGKYPIDKSVANSITEVYGKKWVMVMVPLPEDELERNILFTHEIFHYWQDSLKLISFNYNNAHLEQKDARIWLKMEWLALSKALSTEGEERRMCIEDALCFRAYRRSLYPDYVTAENAFEIHEGIPQYTGMKLCIDSDSLYRAKLDESLEKYLAAENLVRSYAYHSGSVYGYLLDQSRHNWRKQLNATSDLGSIVQKMYETFLPVDIQNQCEIRKNKYSYTRIEKEEQARDKRKQYELAQLKTVFQTNCITLPLRKMNISFNPNRITALEGLGTVYKEARIVDEWGILNVFNIGCLINDAWNSVTIPLSDYKPGNDTKHIITNDWQLDLNEGFILEKDSLKQEFTVR
;
A
#
# COMPACT_ATOMS: atom_id res chain seq x y z
N MET A 1 -2.84 21.55 7.00
CA MET A 1 -2.87 20.27 7.73
C MET A 1 -1.85 19.37 7.08
N LYS A 2 -1.00 18.70 7.86
CA LYS A 2 -0.04 17.73 7.34
C LYS A 2 -0.79 16.40 7.24
N ASP A 3 -1.14 16.01 6.03
CA ASP A 3 -1.87 14.78 5.78
C ASP A 3 -0.89 13.61 5.79
N THR A 4 -0.76 12.95 6.94
CA THR A 4 -0.09 11.66 7.04
C THR A 4 -1.06 10.58 6.59
N ILE A 5 -0.88 10.08 5.36
CA ILE A 5 -1.72 9.01 4.80
C ILE A 5 -1.16 7.66 5.27
N LEU A 6 -1.96 6.93 6.05
CA LEU A 6 -1.63 5.63 6.63
C LEU A 6 -1.94 4.49 5.64
N LEU A 7 -1.03 3.52 5.52
CA LEU A 7 -1.17 2.32 4.69
C LEU A 7 -1.78 1.18 5.52
N ILE A 8 -2.81 0.51 5.01
CA ILE A 8 -3.37 -0.70 5.64
C ILE A 8 -3.40 -1.77 4.55
N CYS A 9 -2.78 -2.93 4.77
CA CYS A 9 -2.97 -4.12 3.95
C CYS A 9 -3.77 -5.13 4.78
N VAL A 10 -4.94 -5.56 4.29
CA VAL A 10 -5.74 -6.62 4.94
C VAL A 10 -5.84 -7.82 4.00
N ILE A 11 -5.36 -8.97 4.47
CA ILE A 11 -5.58 -10.28 3.84
C ILE A 11 -6.44 -11.12 4.79
N PHE A 12 -7.45 -11.81 4.24
CA PHE A 12 -8.34 -12.69 5.01
C PHE A 12 -7.69 -14.07 5.25
N PHE A 13 -7.68 -14.54 6.50
CA PHE A 13 -7.30 -15.91 6.87
C PHE A 13 -8.11 -16.45 8.05
N SER A 14 -8.13 -17.77 8.15
CA SER A 14 -8.89 -18.58 9.10
C SER A 14 -8.26 -18.59 10.49
N PHE A 15 -9.08 -18.45 11.53
CA PHE A 15 -8.63 -18.46 12.92
C PHE A 15 -8.32 -19.87 13.43
N ARG A 16 -7.12 -20.07 13.99
CA ARG A 16 -6.82 -21.15 14.95
C ARG A 16 -6.67 -20.57 16.35
N THR A 17 -7.23 -21.26 17.33
CA THR A 17 -7.05 -20.97 18.76
C THR A 17 -5.73 -21.58 19.23
N TYR A 18 -4.76 -20.75 19.62
CA TYR A 18 -3.52 -21.17 20.29
C TYR A 18 -3.59 -20.86 21.78
N ALA A 19 -2.94 -21.68 22.62
CA ALA A 19 -2.79 -21.35 24.03
C ALA A 19 -1.83 -20.15 24.22
N GLN A 20 -1.92 -19.47 25.37
CA GLN A 20 -1.19 -18.23 25.61
C GLN A 20 0.34 -18.39 25.67
N ASN A 21 0.84 -19.56 26.10
CA ASN A 21 2.27 -19.88 26.11
C ASN A 21 2.77 -20.21 24.69
N ASP A 22 2.00 -20.98 23.92
CA ASP A 22 2.32 -21.31 22.52
C ASP A 22 2.55 -20.06 21.66
N LEU A 23 1.74 -19.02 21.86
CA LEU A 23 1.90 -17.75 21.14
C LEU A 23 3.22 -17.04 21.50
N SER A 24 3.65 -17.11 22.76
CA SER A 24 4.89 -16.44 23.19
C SER A 24 6.12 -17.08 22.56
N ASP A 25 6.15 -18.42 22.50
CA ASP A 25 7.19 -19.18 21.80
C ASP A 25 7.21 -18.90 20.29
N ILE A 26 6.03 -18.81 19.67
CA ILE A 26 5.89 -18.49 18.23
C ILE A 26 6.49 -17.13 17.92
N TYR A 27 6.10 -16.06 18.62
CA TYR A 27 6.63 -14.72 18.37
C TYR A 27 8.12 -14.61 18.74
N HIS A 28 8.56 -15.29 19.80
CA HIS A 28 9.99 -15.38 20.11
C HIS A 28 10.78 -15.98 18.94
N GLY A 29 10.28 -17.09 18.37
CA GLY A 29 10.87 -17.72 17.19
C GLY A 29 10.97 -16.76 16.00
N TYR A 30 9.92 -15.97 15.74
CA TYR A 30 9.92 -14.97 14.67
C TYR A 30 10.96 -13.88 14.91
N PHE A 31 11.03 -13.31 16.12
CA PHE A 31 12.01 -12.27 16.45
C PHE A 31 13.45 -12.79 16.37
N LYS A 32 13.68 -14.03 16.78
CA LYS A 32 15.00 -14.68 16.71
C LYS A 32 15.44 -14.92 15.26
N ALA A 33 14.53 -15.37 14.39
CA ALA A 33 14.83 -15.58 12.98
C ALA A 33 15.29 -14.26 12.30
N VAL A 34 14.56 -13.18 12.55
CA VAL A 34 14.88 -11.85 11.98
C VAL A 34 16.16 -11.27 12.60
N GLU A 35 16.39 -11.50 13.90
CA GLU A 35 17.66 -11.14 14.54
C GLU A 35 18.85 -11.84 13.87
N GLN A 36 18.73 -13.14 13.58
CA GLN A 36 19.78 -13.90 12.91
C GLN A 36 20.05 -13.39 11.49
N ILE A 37 19.00 -13.04 10.74
CA ILE A 37 19.13 -12.42 9.40
C ILE A 37 19.93 -11.11 9.50
N CYS A 38 19.55 -10.21 10.40
CA CYS A 38 20.23 -8.94 10.60
C CYS A 38 21.68 -9.11 11.09
N LYS A 39 21.93 -10.06 12.00
CA LYS A 39 23.28 -10.40 12.51
C LYS A 39 24.17 -11.07 11.46
N LYS A 40 23.61 -11.82 10.52
CA LYS A 40 24.37 -12.43 9.42
C LYS A 40 24.93 -11.36 8.46
N ASP A 41 24.10 -10.37 8.14
CA ASP A 41 24.53 -9.20 7.36
C ASP A 41 25.48 -8.32 8.17
N ASN A 42 25.13 -8.01 9.42
CA ASN A 42 25.87 -7.15 10.34
C ASN A 42 26.36 -5.82 9.71
N GLY A 43 25.53 -5.21 8.86
CA GLY A 43 25.85 -3.95 8.19
C GLY A 43 26.75 -4.07 6.97
N LYS A 44 26.96 -5.27 6.42
CA LYS A 44 27.61 -5.43 5.11
C LYS A 44 26.82 -4.73 4.00
N LEU A 45 25.48 -4.77 4.07
CA LEU A 45 24.63 -4.20 3.01
C LEU A 45 24.52 -2.67 3.09
N TRP A 46 24.21 -2.15 4.28
CA TRP A 46 23.84 -0.75 4.50
C TRP A 46 24.76 0.01 5.46
N GLY A 47 25.85 -0.60 5.93
CA GLY A 47 26.78 0.00 6.89
C GLY A 47 26.29 0.02 8.34
N ILE A 48 25.09 -0.52 8.61
CA ILE A 48 24.46 -0.59 9.93
C ILE A 48 23.81 -1.96 10.14
N ASN A 49 23.86 -2.47 11.37
CA ASN A 49 23.06 -3.65 11.72
C ASN A 49 21.60 -3.22 11.86
N LEU A 50 20.72 -3.82 11.05
CA LEU A 50 19.33 -3.39 10.96
C LEU A 50 18.45 -3.83 12.14
N TYR A 51 18.89 -4.78 12.99
CA TYR A 51 18.00 -5.30 14.05
C TYR A 51 17.50 -4.18 14.97
N SER A 52 16.19 -4.16 15.20
CA SER A 52 15.48 -3.02 15.80
C SER A 52 14.43 -3.47 16.82
N PRO A 53 13.88 -2.55 17.63
CA PRO A 53 12.73 -2.80 18.48
C PRO A 53 11.49 -3.08 17.61
N ILE A 54 10.76 -4.17 17.88
CA ILE A 54 9.62 -4.63 17.09
C ILE A 54 8.36 -4.76 17.96
N LEU A 55 7.22 -4.34 17.41
CA LEU A 55 5.87 -4.54 17.92
C LEU A 55 5.04 -5.33 16.91
N CYS A 56 4.64 -6.55 17.25
CA CYS A 56 3.57 -7.25 16.55
C CYS A 56 2.23 -6.91 17.21
N ILE A 57 1.25 -6.46 16.42
CA ILE A 57 -0.04 -5.97 16.94
C ILE A 57 -1.21 -6.64 16.22
N ASP A 58 -2.13 -7.24 16.99
CA ASP A 58 -3.37 -7.80 16.44
C ASP A 58 -4.54 -6.80 16.44
N SER A 59 -5.66 -7.20 15.85
CA SER A 59 -6.89 -6.41 15.78
C SER A 59 -7.50 -6.11 17.15
N LEU A 60 -7.18 -6.89 18.18
CA LEU A 60 -7.57 -6.67 19.58
C LEU A 60 -6.55 -5.80 20.33
N ARG A 61 -5.58 -5.23 19.61
CA ARG A 61 -4.49 -4.40 20.12
C ARG A 61 -3.62 -5.12 21.15
N ASN A 62 -3.57 -6.45 21.13
CA ASN A 62 -2.55 -7.20 21.86
C ASN A 62 -1.19 -6.95 21.21
N VAL A 63 -0.18 -6.78 22.04
CA VAL A 63 1.20 -6.52 21.61
C VAL A 63 2.09 -7.69 22.00
N TRP A 64 2.95 -8.10 21.07
CA TRP A 64 4.11 -8.95 21.30
C TRP A 64 5.36 -8.20 20.85
N SER A 65 6.40 -8.18 21.68
CA SER A 65 7.62 -7.41 21.42
C SER A 65 8.88 -8.18 21.79
N ASN A 66 9.97 -7.89 21.07
CA ASN A 66 11.29 -8.47 21.30
C ASN A 66 12.06 -7.80 22.46
N GLU A 67 11.64 -6.62 22.93
CA GLU A 67 12.34 -5.88 23.99
C GLU A 67 11.37 -5.08 24.89
N PRO A 68 11.75 -4.70 26.12
CA PRO A 68 10.84 -3.97 27.02
C PRO A 68 10.62 -2.54 26.54
N ASP A 69 9.51 -1.92 26.90
CA ASP A 69 9.29 -0.49 26.67
C ASP A 69 9.96 0.40 27.74
N ASN A 70 10.06 1.71 27.47
CA ASN A 70 10.71 2.66 28.40
C ASN A 70 9.78 3.18 29.49
N GLU A 71 8.48 2.89 29.42
CA GLU A 71 7.45 3.35 30.36
C GLU A 71 6.91 2.23 31.26
N ASN A 72 7.51 1.04 31.20
CA ASN A 72 7.12 -0.17 31.92
C ASN A 72 5.64 -0.56 31.70
N LYS A 73 5.12 -0.38 30.48
CA LYS A 73 3.77 -0.80 30.07
C LYS A 73 3.71 -2.26 29.67
N PHE A 74 4.83 -2.85 29.28
CA PHE A 74 4.93 -4.24 28.89
C PHE A 74 5.39 -5.12 30.04
N VAL A 75 4.76 -6.30 30.13
CA VAL A 75 5.12 -7.34 31.08
C VAL A 75 5.96 -8.38 30.36
N LYS A 76 7.09 -8.76 30.96
CA LYS A 76 7.92 -9.85 30.44
C LYS A 76 7.16 -11.17 30.56
N GLN A 77 7.00 -11.88 29.46
CA GLN A 77 6.48 -13.24 29.41
C GLN A 77 7.55 -14.11 28.75
N GLU A 78 8.29 -14.85 29.57
CA GLU A 78 9.42 -15.69 29.14
C GLU A 78 10.47 -14.89 28.35
N ASN A 79 10.56 -15.11 27.03
CA ASN A 79 11.55 -14.54 26.13
C ASN A 79 11.04 -13.34 25.32
N ILE A 80 9.81 -12.89 25.57
CA ILE A 80 9.20 -11.74 24.90
C ILE A 80 8.55 -10.80 25.92
N TYR A 81 8.06 -9.67 25.42
CA TYR A 81 7.31 -8.68 26.19
C TYR A 81 5.90 -8.56 25.61
N ARG A 82 4.92 -8.39 26.49
CA ARG A 82 3.51 -8.28 26.10
C ARG A 82 2.84 -7.08 26.72
N GLY A 83 1.87 -6.53 26.00
CA GLY A 83 1.04 -5.43 26.49
C GLY A 83 -0.18 -5.22 25.62
N LYS A 84 -0.77 -4.03 25.76
CA LYS A 84 -1.81 -3.52 24.87
C LYS A 84 -1.26 -2.34 24.08
N TYR A 85 -1.74 -2.10 22.87
CA TYR A 85 -1.42 -0.90 22.09
C TYR A 85 -2.43 0.22 22.39
N PRO A 86 -2.03 1.51 22.48
CA PRO A 86 -2.90 2.58 22.94
C PRO A 86 -4.10 2.78 22.01
N ILE A 87 -5.31 2.86 22.55
CA ILE A 87 -6.56 2.93 21.76
C ILE A 87 -6.64 4.18 20.89
N ASP A 88 -5.99 5.25 21.31
CA ASP A 88 -5.90 6.56 20.65
C ASP A 88 -4.86 6.62 19.52
N LYS A 89 -4.08 5.54 19.31
CA LYS A 89 -3.10 5.44 18.22
C LYS A 89 -3.55 4.48 17.14
N SER A 90 -3.23 4.80 15.89
CA SER A 90 -3.49 3.94 14.73
C SER A 90 -2.52 2.75 14.69
N VAL A 91 -3.00 1.65 14.12
CA VAL A 91 -2.21 0.44 13.86
C VAL A 91 -2.02 0.31 12.35
N ALA A 92 -0.76 0.29 11.91
CA ALA A 92 -0.36 0.09 10.52
C ALA A 92 1.09 -0.39 10.47
N ASN A 93 1.43 -1.20 9.47
CA ASN A 93 2.82 -1.51 9.16
C ASN A 93 3.58 -0.22 8.86
N SER A 94 4.70 0.00 9.55
CA SER A 94 5.74 1.03 9.36
C SER A 94 6.47 1.25 10.70
N ILE A 95 6.88 2.49 11.00
CA ILE A 95 7.44 2.94 12.27
C ILE A 95 6.39 3.61 13.15
N THR A 96 6.54 3.50 14.46
CA THR A 96 5.72 4.23 15.44
C THR A 96 6.55 4.69 16.62
N GLU A 97 6.15 5.80 17.25
CA GLU A 97 6.73 6.26 18.51
C GLU A 97 5.70 6.12 19.63
N VAL A 98 5.94 5.15 20.52
CA VAL A 98 5.08 4.80 21.65
C VAL A 98 5.94 4.33 22.82
N TYR A 99 5.41 4.47 24.03
CA TYR A 99 6.05 3.92 25.24
C TYR A 99 7.52 4.36 25.39
N GLY A 100 7.75 5.66 25.17
CA GLY A 100 9.05 6.31 25.29
C GLY A 100 10.12 5.92 24.27
N LYS A 101 9.80 5.25 23.14
CA LYS A 101 10.77 5.01 22.06
C LYS A 101 10.14 4.76 20.68
N LYS A 102 11.02 4.73 19.66
CA LYS A 102 10.70 4.33 18.28
C LYS A 102 10.63 2.81 18.17
N TRP A 103 9.69 2.31 17.39
CA TRP A 103 9.47 0.90 17.14
C TRP A 103 9.19 0.63 15.66
N VAL A 104 9.56 -0.56 15.20
CA VAL A 104 8.98 -1.20 14.02
C VAL A 104 7.62 -1.76 14.40
N MET A 105 6.57 -1.41 13.66
CA MET A 105 5.24 -1.97 13.84
C MET A 105 4.95 -2.97 12.72
N VAL A 106 4.50 -4.18 13.11
CA VAL A 106 4.04 -5.22 12.19
C VAL A 106 2.65 -5.68 12.61
N MET A 107 1.70 -5.65 11.67
CA MET A 107 0.33 -6.08 11.90
C MET A 107 0.19 -7.60 11.82
N VAL A 108 -0.68 -8.14 12.66
CA VAL A 108 -1.09 -9.54 12.69
C VAL A 108 -2.47 -9.66 12.02
N PRO A 109 -2.75 -10.69 11.19
CA PRO A 109 -1.97 -11.92 10.98
C PRO A 109 -0.70 -11.70 10.13
N LEU A 110 0.35 -12.42 10.51
CA LEU A 110 1.61 -12.49 9.76
C LEU A 110 1.50 -13.54 8.64
N PRO A 111 2.30 -13.44 7.56
CA PRO A 111 2.40 -14.50 6.56
C PRO A 111 2.75 -15.86 7.20
N GLU A 112 2.07 -16.91 6.75
CA GLU A 112 2.33 -18.28 7.22
C GLU A 112 3.69 -18.79 6.71
N ASP A 113 4.01 -18.51 5.44
CA ASP A 113 5.30 -18.81 4.84
C ASP A 113 6.43 -18.07 5.56
N GLU A 114 7.47 -18.80 5.96
CA GLU A 114 8.58 -18.26 6.73
C GLU A 114 9.39 -17.23 5.96
N LEU A 115 9.63 -17.46 4.67
CA LEU A 115 10.41 -16.55 3.86
C LEU A 115 9.67 -15.23 3.66
N GLU A 116 8.38 -15.28 3.29
CA GLU A 116 7.54 -14.09 3.15
C GLU A 116 7.42 -13.30 4.48
N ARG A 117 7.26 -14.00 5.60
CA ARG A 117 7.23 -13.37 6.93
C ARG A 117 8.55 -12.67 7.23
N ASN A 118 9.69 -13.32 6.99
CA ASN A 118 11.01 -12.74 7.25
C ASN A 118 11.31 -11.55 6.33
N ILE A 119 10.87 -11.60 5.06
CA ILE A 119 10.94 -10.47 4.13
C ILE A 119 10.10 -9.30 4.66
N LEU A 120 8.86 -9.54 5.11
CA LEU A 120 8.01 -8.52 5.72
C LEU A 120 8.70 -7.87 6.93
N PHE A 121 9.17 -8.64 7.90
CA PHE A 121 9.86 -8.06 9.06
C PHE A 121 11.08 -7.23 8.66
N THR A 122 11.88 -7.73 7.73
CA THR A 122 13.10 -7.03 7.28
C THR A 122 12.76 -5.76 6.50
N HIS A 123 11.69 -5.77 5.71
CA HIS A 123 11.12 -4.60 5.05
C HIS A 123 10.72 -3.54 6.08
N GLU A 124 9.91 -3.90 7.08
CA GLU A 124 9.45 -2.95 8.11
C GLU A 124 10.61 -2.44 8.99
N ILE A 125 11.58 -3.30 9.28
CA ILE A 125 12.82 -2.91 9.97
C ILE A 125 13.59 -1.86 9.15
N PHE A 126 13.61 -1.96 7.83
CA PHE A 126 14.33 -0.99 7.03
C PHE A 126 13.74 0.41 7.16
N HIS A 127 12.40 0.54 7.25
CA HIS A 127 11.75 1.83 7.52
C HIS A 127 12.21 2.46 8.85
N TYR A 128 12.59 1.66 9.85
CA TYR A 128 13.19 2.18 11.09
C TYR A 128 14.47 2.98 10.83
N TRP A 129 15.28 2.54 9.87
CA TRP A 129 16.60 3.11 9.59
C TRP A 129 16.64 4.06 8.39
N GLN A 130 15.58 4.16 7.60
CA GLN A 130 15.55 4.99 6.40
C GLN A 130 15.98 6.44 6.66
N ASP A 131 15.63 7.02 7.81
CA ASP A 131 16.05 8.39 8.17
C ASP A 131 17.57 8.49 8.33
N SER A 132 18.14 7.58 9.13
CA SER A 132 19.57 7.48 9.38
C SER A 132 20.36 7.22 8.09
N LEU A 133 19.75 6.52 7.13
CA LEU A 133 20.32 6.26 5.81
C LEU A 133 20.08 7.41 4.81
N LYS A 134 19.33 8.45 5.18
CA LYS A 134 18.93 9.58 4.32
C LYS A 134 18.12 9.15 3.09
N LEU A 135 17.32 8.11 3.26
CA LEU A 135 16.46 7.50 2.24
C LEU A 135 14.96 7.75 2.51
N ILE A 136 14.63 8.73 3.35
CA ILE A 136 13.24 9.15 3.51
C ILE A 136 12.87 10.09 2.38
N SER A 137 11.86 9.70 1.63
CA SER A 137 11.17 10.56 0.69
C SER A 137 9.78 10.89 1.22
N PHE A 138 9.40 12.16 1.13
CA PHE A 138 8.09 12.65 1.55
C PHE A 138 7.29 13.03 0.29
N ASN A 139 5.97 12.84 0.33
CA ASN A 139 5.04 13.25 -0.72
C ASN A 139 5.16 12.49 -2.06
N TYR A 140 5.00 11.18 -2.03
CA TYR A 140 4.72 10.41 -3.24
C TYR A 140 3.19 10.30 -3.45
N ASN A 141 2.72 10.79 -4.59
CA ASN A 141 1.36 10.53 -5.08
C ASN A 141 1.46 10.07 -6.54
N ASN A 142 1.28 8.78 -6.78
CA ASN A 142 1.39 8.17 -8.11
C ASN A 142 0.02 7.99 -8.78
N ALA A 143 -0.91 8.93 -8.56
CA ALA A 143 -2.28 8.86 -9.08
C ALA A 143 -2.36 8.66 -10.61
N HIS A 144 -1.34 9.06 -11.37
CA HIS A 144 -1.29 8.78 -12.81
C HIS A 144 -1.36 7.28 -13.15
N LEU A 145 -1.00 6.37 -12.22
CA LEU A 145 -1.16 4.92 -12.41
C LEU A 145 -2.62 4.46 -12.37
N GLU A 146 -3.57 5.36 -12.10
CA GLU A 146 -4.99 5.13 -12.38
C GLU A 146 -5.34 5.24 -13.87
N GLN A 147 -4.44 5.82 -14.69
CA GLN A 147 -4.62 5.90 -16.13
C GLN A 147 -4.18 4.60 -16.80
N LYS A 148 -5.01 4.11 -17.71
CA LYS A 148 -4.76 2.87 -18.47
C LYS A 148 -3.39 2.86 -19.15
N ASP A 149 -3.05 3.94 -19.86
CA ASP A 149 -1.79 4.00 -20.62
C ASP A 149 -0.56 4.01 -19.70
N ALA A 150 -0.66 4.64 -18.51
CA ALA A 150 0.40 4.57 -17.51
C ALA A 150 0.65 3.14 -17.05
N ARG A 151 -0.41 2.38 -16.77
CA ARG A 151 -0.29 0.97 -16.36
C ARG A 151 0.25 0.09 -17.47
N ILE A 152 -0.17 0.30 -18.72
CA ILE A 152 0.36 -0.45 -19.86
C ILE A 152 1.88 -0.30 -19.91
N TRP A 153 2.39 0.94 -19.96
CA TRP A 153 3.83 1.15 -20.13
C TRP A 153 4.66 0.73 -18.91
N LEU A 154 4.11 0.82 -17.70
CA LEU A 154 4.74 0.27 -16.50
C LEU A 154 4.86 -1.26 -16.55
N LYS A 155 3.80 -1.95 -17.02
CA LYS A 155 3.85 -3.40 -17.21
C LYS A 155 4.81 -3.80 -18.32
N MET A 156 4.90 -3.01 -19.39
CA MET A 156 5.90 -3.22 -20.46
C MET A 156 7.33 -3.07 -19.95
N GLU A 157 7.58 -2.06 -19.11
CA GLU A 157 8.84 -1.87 -18.39
C GLU A 157 9.18 -3.13 -17.56
N TRP A 158 8.24 -3.66 -16.78
CA TRP A 158 8.45 -4.88 -15.98
C TRP A 158 8.70 -6.14 -16.81
N LEU A 159 7.97 -6.35 -17.90
CA LEU A 159 8.18 -7.50 -18.78
C LEU A 159 9.57 -7.46 -19.44
N ALA A 160 10.03 -6.27 -19.82
CA ALA A 160 11.38 -6.09 -20.35
C ALA A 160 12.46 -6.30 -19.27
N LEU A 161 12.25 -5.80 -18.05
CA LEU A 161 13.16 -6.06 -16.95
C LEU A 161 13.20 -7.56 -16.58
N SER A 162 12.06 -8.24 -16.53
CA SER A 162 12.00 -9.69 -16.28
C SER A 162 12.80 -10.46 -17.32
N LYS A 163 12.69 -10.11 -18.62
CA LYS A 163 13.56 -10.69 -19.65
C LYS A 163 15.04 -10.39 -19.42
N ALA A 164 15.38 -9.20 -18.91
CA ALA A 164 16.76 -8.86 -18.54
C ALA A 164 17.31 -9.74 -17.40
N LEU A 165 16.45 -10.16 -16.46
CA LEU A 165 16.83 -11.06 -15.36
C LEU A 165 17.16 -12.48 -15.85
N SER A 166 16.58 -12.92 -16.96
CA SER A 166 16.80 -14.24 -17.57
C SER A 166 17.92 -14.28 -18.60
N THR A 167 18.52 -13.14 -18.94
CA THR A 167 19.54 -13.01 -20.00
C THR A 167 20.85 -12.47 -19.43
N GLU A 168 21.93 -12.48 -20.20
CA GLU A 168 23.26 -11.97 -19.80
C GLU A 168 23.91 -11.15 -20.91
N GLY A 169 25.01 -10.47 -20.60
CA GLY A 169 25.82 -9.71 -21.55
C GLY A 169 25.01 -8.70 -22.36
N GLU A 170 25.20 -8.72 -23.67
CA GLU A 170 24.56 -7.79 -24.60
C GLU A 170 23.03 -7.95 -24.65
N GLU A 171 22.50 -9.18 -24.55
CA GLU A 171 21.06 -9.39 -24.55
C GLU A 171 20.39 -8.78 -23.30
N ARG A 172 21.03 -8.94 -22.12
CA ARG A 172 20.59 -8.26 -20.90
C ARG A 172 20.60 -6.75 -21.08
N ARG A 173 21.68 -6.20 -21.65
CA ARG A 173 21.82 -4.76 -21.91
C ARG A 173 20.69 -4.25 -22.80
N MET A 174 20.37 -4.95 -23.88
CA MET A 174 19.26 -4.60 -24.78
C MET A 174 17.89 -4.68 -24.11
N CYS A 175 17.65 -5.67 -23.25
CA CYS A 175 16.39 -5.78 -22.50
C CYS A 175 16.23 -4.64 -21.48
N ILE A 176 17.33 -4.24 -20.81
CA ILE A 176 17.36 -3.07 -19.93
C ILE A 176 17.07 -1.80 -20.74
N GLU A 177 17.68 -1.64 -21.91
CA GLU A 177 17.44 -0.49 -22.78
C GLU A 177 15.96 -0.40 -23.22
N ASP A 178 15.34 -1.54 -23.55
CA ASP A 178 13.91 -1.61 -23.86
C ASP A 178 13.05 -1.20 -22.66
N ALA A 179 13.35 -1.71 -21.45
CA ALA A 179 12.65 -1.34 -20.23
C ALA A 179 12.73 0.17 -19.93
N LEU A 180 13.93 0.75 -20.06
CA LEU A 180 14.16 2.17 -19.83
C LEU A 180 13.49 3.04 -20.90
N CYS A 181 13.38 2.55 -22.14
CA CYS A 181 12.59 3.19 -23.20
C CYS A 181 11.11 3.27 -22.81
N PHE A 182 10.52 2.17 -22.32
CA PHE A 182 9.12 2.16 -21.86
C PHE A 182 8.90 3.07 -20.64
N ARG A 183 9.81 3.05 -19.67
CA ARG A 183 9.80 3.97 -18.53
C ARG A 183 9.83 5.43 -18.98
N ALA A 184 10.74 5.76 -19.90
CA ALA A 184 10.90 7.12 -20.40
C ALA A 184 9.65 7.60 -21.17
N TYR A 185 9.04 6.73 -21.99
CA TYR A 185 7.79 7.07 -22.69
C TYR A 185 6.63 7.28 -21.73
N ARG A 186 6.45 6.40 -20.74
CA ARG A 186 5.45 6.57 -19.69
C ARG A 186 5.61 7.93 -19.00
N ARG A 187 6.84 8.28 -18.64
CA ARG A 187 7.15 9.54 -17.96
C ARG A 187 7.00 10.77 -18.84
N SER A 188 7.15 10.65 -20.15
CA SER A 188 6.84 11.75 -21.07
C SER A 188 5.34 12.04 -21.17
N LEU A 189 4.49 11.04 -20.90
CA LEU A 189 3.04 11.23 -20.82
C LEU A 189 2.61 11.84 -19.48
N TYR A 190 3.38 11.61 -18.41
CA TYR A 190 3.06 12.03 -17.03
C TYR A 190 4.26 12.72 -16.32
N PRO A 191 4.80 13.82 -16.85
CA PRO A 191 6.04 14.43 -16.36
C PRO A 191 5.97 14.89 -14.90
N ASP A 192 4.80 15.34 -14.44
CA ASP A 192 4.60 15.83 -13.07
C ASP A 192 4.77 14.74 -12.00
N TYR A 193 4.73 13.47 -12.40
CA TYR A 193 4.79 12.32 -11.50
C TYR A 193 6.17 11.68 -11.37
N VAL A 194 7.15 12.10 -12.17
CA VAL A 194 8.50 11.49 -12.17
C VAL A 194 9.17 11.52 -10.80
N THR A 195 9.08 12.66 -10.11
CA THR A 195 9.67 12.82 -8.77
C THR A 195 8.93 11.97 -7.74
N ALA A 196 7.60 11.87 -7.84
CA ALA A 196 6.77 11.04 -6.97
C ALA A 196 7.07 9.54 -7.17
N GLU A 197 7.36 9.13 -8.41
CA GLU A 197 7.73 7.76 -8.70
C GLU A 197 9.09 7.39 -8.09
N ASN A 198 10.11 8.25 -8.31
CA ASN A 198 11.44 8.05 -7.74
C ASN A 198 11.37 8.00 -6.22
N ALA A 199 10.63 8.93 -5.62
CA ALA A 199 10.37 8.97 -4.18
C ALA A 199 9.77 7.65 -3.67
N PHE A 200 8.78 7.09 -4.38
CA PHE A 200 8.11 5.86 -3.96
C PHE A 200 8.96 4.62 -4.16
N GLU A 201 9.75 4.54 -5.24
CA GLU A 201 10.72 3.46 -5.44
C GLU A 201 11.81 3.46 -4.37
N ILE A 202 12.26 4.63 -3.92
CA ILE A 202 13.19 4.72 -2.77
C ILE A 202 12.47 4.38 -1.46
N HIS A 203 11.24 4.87 -1.27
CA HIS A 203 10.53 4.70 0.00
C HIS A 203 10.05 3.28 0.24
N GLU A 204 9.45 2.59 -0.75
CA GLU A 204 8.91 1.23 -0.61
C GLU A 204 9.74 0.17 -1.34
N GLY A 205 10.34 0.54 -2.48
CA GLY A 205 11.09 -0.38 -3.31
C GLY A 205 12.41 -0.82 -2.70
N ILE A 206 13.16 0.09 -2.06
CA ILE A 206 14.42 -0.23 -1.37
C ILE A 206 14.22 -1.08 -0.11
N PRO A 207 13.22 -0.82 0.76
CA PRO A 207 12.90 -1.75 1.85
C PRO A 207 12.55 -3.15 1.32
N GLN A 208 11.72 -3.26 0.27
CA GLN A 208 11.36 -4.55 -0.30
C GLN A 208 12.57 -5.29 -0.86
N TYR A 209 13.39 -4.59 -1.63
CA TYR A 209 14.68 -5.09 -2.13
C TYR A 209 15.57 -5.58 -0.98
N THR A 210 15.67 -4.81 0.11
CA THR A 210 16.48 -5.16 1.28
C THR A 210 15.97 -6.42 1.96
N GLY A 211 14.66 -6.55 2.13
CA GLY A 211 14.04 -7.76 2.67
C GLY A 211 14.39 -8.99 1.84
N MET A 212 14.19 -8.93 0.52
CA MET A 212 14.56 -10.04 -0.37
C MET A 212 16.05 -10.36 -0.31
N LYS A 213 16.92 -9.33 -0.35
CA LYS A 213 18.37 -9.50 -0.36
C LYS A 213 18.94 -10.14 0.90
N LEU A 214 18.37 -9.84 2.06
CA LEU A 214 18.85 -10.37 3.33
C LEU A 214 18.25 -11.74 3.65
N CYS A 215 17.05 -12.04 3.15
CA CYS A 215 16.37 -13.31 3.42
C CYS A 215 16.66 -14.41 2.41
N ILE A 216 17.11 -14.08 1.19
CA ILE A 216 17.31 -15.05 0.11
C ILE A 216 18.80 -15.19 -0.24
N ASP A 217 19.37 -16.35 0.08
CA ASP A 217 20.78 -16.66 -0.21
C ASP A 217 21.03 -17.19 -1.62
N SER A 218 20.02 -17.80 -2.26
CA SER A 218 20.14 -18.41 -3.58
C SER A 218 19.70 -17.45 -4.68
N ASP A 219 20.56 -17.22 -5.67
CA ASP A 219 20.22 -16.43 -6.85
C ASP A 219 19.01 -16.98 -7.63
N SER A 220 18.89 -18.32 -7.72
CA SER A 220 17.75 -18.94 -8.41
C SER A 220 16.44 -18.71 -7.67
N LEU A 221 16.45 -18.77 -6.35
CA LEU A 221 15.27 -18.49 -5.52
C LEU A 221 14.92 -16.99 -5.57
N TYR A 222 15.93 -16.12 -5.60
CA TYR A 222 15.71 -14.68 -5.72
C TYR A 222 14.99 -14.37 -7.03
N ARG A 223 15.48 -14.90 -8.16
CA ARG A 223 14.83 -14.72 -9.47
C ARG A 223 13.42 -15.30 -9.49
N ALA A 224 13.21 -16.50 -8.95
CA ALA A 224 11.87 -17.07 -8.84
C ALA A 224 10.91 -16.18 -8.03
N LYS A 225 11.39 -15.52 -6.96
CA LYS A 225 10.60 -14.56 -6.19
C LYS A 225 10.32 -13.26 -6.95
N LEU A 226 11.24 -12.80 -7.79
CA LEU A 226 10.97 -11.67 -8.69
C LEU A 226 9.92 -12.03 -9.75
N ASP A 227 9.95 -13.26 -10.28
CA ASP A 227 8.94 -13.74 -11.23
C ASP A 227 7.56 -13.91 -10.56
N GLU A 228 7.51 -14.47 -9.35
CA GLU A 228 6.27 -14.53 -8.55
C GLU A 228 5.71 -13.12 -8.28
N SER A 229 6.61 -12.19 -7.92
CA SER A 229 6.24 -10.80 -7.72
C SER A 229 5.71 -10.17 -9.01
N LEU A 230 6.31 -10.44 -10.17
CA LEU A 230 5.85 -9.93 -11.45
C LEU A 230 4.40 -10.35 -11.71
N GLU A 231 4.11 -11.65 -11.64
CA GLU A 231 2.76 -12.18 -11.90
C GLU A 231 1.73 -11.56 -10.95
N LYS A 232 2.08 -11.43 -9.66
CA LYS A 232 1.24 -10.75 -8.65
C LYS A 232 0.91 -9.31 -9.06
N TYR A 233 1.89 -8.52 -9.49
CA TYR A 233 1.68 -7.11 -9.81
C TYR A 233 1.12 -6.86 -11.22
N LEU A 234 1.34 -7.77 -12.16
CA LEU A 234 0.61 -7.76 -13.44
C LEU A 234 -0.90 -7.91 -13.21
N ALA A 235 -1.32 -8.68 -12.20
CA ALA A 235 -2.73 -8.85 -11.84
C ALA A 235 -3.29 -7.80 -10.85
N ALA A 236 -2.46 -6.90 -10.31
CA ALA A 236 -2.87 -6.02 -9.21
C ALA A 236 -3.79 -4.86 -9.63
N GLU A 237 -4.86 -4.66 -8.85
CA GLU A 237 -5.87 -3.60 -9.08
C GLU A 237 -5.50 -2.23 -8.47
N ASN A 238 -4.54 -2.15 -7.54
CA ASN A 238 -4.07 -0.88 -6.99
C ASN A 238 -2.56 -0.72 -7.18
N LEU A 239 -2.15 -0.21 -8.33
CA LEU A 239 -0.73 0.02 -8.64
C LEU A 239 -0.20 1.33 -8.06
N VAL A 240 -1.06 2.33 -7.85
CA VAL A 240 -0.70 3.65 -7.30
C VAL A 240 0.11 3.53 -6.01
N ARG A 241 -0.23 2.55 -5.17
CA ARG A 241 0.39 2.32 -3.85
C ARG A 241 1.21 1.04 -3.75
N SER A 242 1.50 0.35 -4.85
CA SER A 242 2.14 -0.96 -4.76
C SER A 242 3.16 -1.29 -5.87
N TYR A 243 3.23 -0.49 -6.93
CA TYR A 243 4.13 -0.80 -8.04
C TYR A 243 5.63 -0.77 -7.65
N ALA A 244 6.00 0.05 -6.67
CA ALA A 244 7.39 0.25 -6.25
C ALA A 244 8.01 -1.00 -5.61
N TYR A 245 7.22 -1.83 -4.93
CA TYR A 245 7.72 -3.07 -4.32
C TYR A 245 8.37 -3.99 -5.37
N HIS A 246 7.74 -4.16 -6.53
CA HIS A 246 8.32 -4.92 -7.63
C HIS A 246 9.46 -4.15 -8.30
N SER A 247 9.21 -2.90 -8.69
CA SER A 247 10.16 -2.09 -9.46
C SER A 247 11.49 -1.94 -8.71
N GLY A 248 11.44 -1.56 -7.43
CA GLY A 248 12.63 -1.42 -6.60
C GLY A 248 13.38 -2.74 -6.39
N SER A 249 12.67 -3.86 -6.24
CA SER A 249 13.29 -5.19 -6.10
C SER A 249 14.04 -5.62 -7.35
N VAL A 250 13.43 -5.41 -8.52
CA VAL A 250 14.03 -5.76 -9.81
C VAL A 250 15.22 -4.85 -10.12
N TYR A 251 15.08 -3.53 -9.92
CA TYR A 251 16.20 -2.60 -10.10
C TYR A 251 17.34 -2.87 -9.12
N GLY A 252 17.03 -3.08 -7.84
CA GLY A 252 18.05 -3.40 -6.83
C GLY A 252 18.80 -4.71 -7.14
N TYR A 253 18.10 -5.72 -7.67
CA TYR A 253 18.75 -6.95 -8.14
C TYR A 253 19.69 -6.67 -9.33
N LEU A 254 19.24 -5.97 -10.37
CA LEU A 254 20.10 -5.63 -11.52
C LEU A 254 21.32 -4.80 -11.08
N LEU A 255 21.13 -3.85 -10.18
CA LEU A 255 22.21 -3.04 -9.64
C LEU A 255 23.24 -3.88 -8.87
N ASP A 256 22.80 -4.92 -8.14
CA ASP A 256 23.72 -5.90 -7.54
C ASP A 256 24.53 -6.67 -8.58
N GLN A 257 23.88 -7.08 -9.68
CA GLN A 257 24.54 -7.81 -10.75
C GLN A 257 25.55 -6.94 -11.52
N SER A 258 25.41 -5.61 -11.49
CA SER A 258 26.38 -4.68 -12.08
C SER A 258 27.72 -4.61 -11.32
N ARG A 259 27.81 -5.15 -10.09
CA ARG A 259 29.01 -5.17 -9.23
C ARG A 259 29.57 -3.78 -8.86
N HIS A 260 28.81 -2.71 -9.07
CA HIS A 260 29.14 -1.37 -8.59
C HIS A 260 28.60 -1.15 -7.17
N ASN A 261 29.28 -0.29 -6.39
CA ASN A 261 28.81 0.09 -5.06
C ASN A 261 27.70 1.16 -5.15
N TRP A 262 26.55 0.77 -5.72
CA TRP A 262 25.44 1.66 -6.06
C TRP A 262 24.73 2.23 -4.83
N ARG A 263 24.62 1.45 -3.74
CA ARG A 263 23.90 1.85 -2.51
C ARG A 263 24.47 3.11 -1.87
N LYS A 264 25.80 3.29 -1.91
CA LYS A 264 26.47 4.49 -1.37
C LYS A 264 26.13 5.77 -2.13
N GLN A 265 25.57 5.66 -3.33
CA GLN A 265 25.21 6.79 -4.18
C GLN A 265 23.72 7.15 -4.08
N LEU A 266 22.94 6.37 -3.33
CA LEU A 266 21.51 6.61 -3.15
C LEU A 266 21.24 7.79 -2.23
N ASN A 267 20.16 8.48 -2.52
CA ASN A 267 19.49 9.45 -1.66
C ASN A 267 17.97 9.38 -1.91
N ALA A 268 17.20 10.12 -1.12
CA ALA A 268 15.74 10.19 -1.18
C ALA A 268 15.12 10.56 -2.54
N THR A 269 15.91 11.10 -3.47
CA THR A 269 15.47 11.57 -4.80
C THR A 269 16.10 10.78 -5.95
N SER A 270 16.89 9.74 -5.65
CA SER A 270 17.56 8.93 -6.66
C SER A 270 16.56 8.24 -7.60
N ASP A 271 16.92 8.18 -8.89
CA ASP A 271 16.19 7.42 -9.89
C ASP A 271 16.90 6.09 -10.14
N LEU A 272 16.29 4.98 -9.70
CA LEU A 272 16.88 3.65 -9.86
C LEU A 272 17.06 3.27 -11.34
N GLY A 273 16.17 3.71 -12.21
CA GLY A 273 16.27 3.52 -13.66
C GLY A 273 17.49 4.23 -14.24
N SER A 274 17.75 5.48 -13.84
CA SER A 274 18.95 6.20 -14.28
C SER A 274 20.25 5.60 -13.75
N ILE A 275 20.24 5.06 -12.52
CA ILE A 275 21.43 4.36 -11.99
C ILE A 275 21.68 3.08 -12.79
N VAL A 276 20.65 2.27 -13.06
CA VAL A 276 20.78 1.09 -13.93
C VAL A 276 21.26 1.47 -15.32
N GLN A 277 20.70 2.54 -15.90
CA GLN A 277 21.14 3.05 -17.20
C GLN A 277 22.65 3.30 -17.23
N LYS A 278 23.15 3.98 -16.20
CA LYS A 278 24.58 4.28 -16.06
C LYS A 278 25.43 3.02 -15.86
N MET A 279 25.01 2.09 -15.01
CA MET A 279 25.81 0.90 -14.68
C MET A 279 25.87 -0.13 -15.81
N TYR A 280 24.88 -0.13 -16.71
CA TYR A 280 24.83 -1.01 -17.88
C TYR A 280 25.17 -0.29 -19.19
N GLU A 281 25.60 0.98 -19.13
CA GLU A 281 25.98 1.78 -20.30
C GLU A 281 24.92 1.76 -21.42
N THR A 282 23.65 1.93 -21.04
CA THR A 282 22.53 1.96 -21.99
C THR A 282 22.18 3.39 -22.41
N PHE A 283 21.65 3.52 -23.63
CA PHE A 283 21.30 4.80 -24.22
C PHE A 283 19.81 4.83 -24.53
N LEU A 284 19.14 5.91 -24.14
CA LEU A 284 17.76 6.13 -24.59
C LEU A 284 17.78 6.54 -26.07
N PRO A 285 16.85 6.01 -26.87
CA PRO A 285 16.74 6.44 -28.26
C PRO A 285 16.27 7.89 -28.37
N VAL A 286 16.58 8.53 -29.51
CA VAL A 286 16.14 9.91 -29.80
C VAL A 286 14.61 9.99 -29.95
N ASP A 287 14.01 9.07 -30.71
CA ASP A 287 12.56 8.99 -30.91
C ASP A 287 11.97 7.89 -30.00
N ILE A 288 11.77 8.25 -28.73
CA ILE A 288 11.31 7.33 -27.69
C ILE A 288 9.95 6.70 -28.06
N GLN A 289 9.00 7.49 -28.54
CA GLN A 289 7.65 7.01 -28.85
C GLN A 289 7.67 5.95 -29.96
N ASN A 290 8.30 6.26 -31.09
CA ASN A 290 8.39 5.30 -32.20
C ASN A 290 9.17 4.05 -31.80
N GLN A 291 10.23 4.21 -30.98
CA GLN A 291 10.99 3.07 -30.48
C GLN A 291 10.19 2.20 -29.53
N CYS A 292 9.34 2.77 -28.67
CA CYS A 292 8.40 1.99 -27.86
C CYS A 292 7.43 1.19 -28.74
N GLU A 293 6.89 1.79 -29.81
CA GLU A 293 6.01 1.11 -30.77
C GLU A 293 6.67 -0.08 -31.47
N ILE A 294 7.95 0.02 -31.79
CA ILE A 294 8.73 -1.08 -32.37
C ILE A 294 9.04 -2.14 -31.31
N ARG A 295 9.57 -1.73 -30.15
CA ARG A 295 10.10 -2.61 -29.11
C ARG A 295 9.00 -3.39 -28.38
N LYS A 296 7.78 -2.85 -28.25
CA LYS A 296 6.67 -3.50 -27.53
C LYS A 296 6.31 -4.88 -28.09
N ASN A 297 6.54 -5.11 -29.39
CA ASN A 297 6.26 -6.38 -30.05
C ASN A 297 7.12 -7.54 -29.52
N LYS A 298 8.20 -7.26 -28.80
CA LYS A 298 9.03 -8.28 -28.12
C LYS A 298 8.42 -8.78 -26.80
N TYR A 299 7.42 -8.09 -26.24
CA TYR A 299 7.00 -8.24 -24.83
C TYR A 299 5.48 -8.33 -24.64
N SER A 300 4.80 -9.28 -25.29
CA SER A 300 3.39 -9.61 -25.04
C SER A 300 2.41 -8.41 -24.99
N TYR A 301 2.71 -7.30 -25.68
CA TYR A 301 1.97 -6.04 -25.58
C TYR A 301 0.47 -6.21 -25.82
N THR A 302 0.08 -6.98 -26.84
CA THR A 302 -1.34 -7.22 -27.17
C THR A 302 -2.13 -7.84 -26.03
N ARG A 303 -1.50 -8.69 -25.21
CA ARG A 303 -2.14 -9.25 -24.00
C ARG A 303 -2.35 -8.16 -22.97
N ILE A 304 -1.31 -7.39 -22.65
CA ILE A 304 -1.36 -6.31 -21.65
C ILE A 304 -2.39 -5.24 -22.03
N GLU A 305 -2.39 -4.80 -23.28
CA GLU A 305 -3.34 -3.82 -23.80
C GLU A 305 -4.79 -4.31 -23.66
N LYS A 306 -5.06 -5.57 -24.02
CA LYS A 306 -6.40 -6.16 -23.90
C LYS A 306 -6.86 -6.26 -22.44
N GLU A 307 -5.98 -6.72 -21.55
CA GLU A 307 -6.27 -6.82 -20.12
C GLU A 307 -6.55 -5.45 -19.49
N GLU A 308 -5.72 -4.45 -19.79
CA GLU A 308 -5.87 -3.09 -19.29
C GLU A 308 -7.07 -2.36 -19.89
N GLN A 309 -7.39 -2.60 -21.17
CA GLN A 309 -8.61 -2.07 -21.77
C GLN A 309 -9.87 -2.67 -21.12
N ALA A 310 -9.85 -3.97 -20.79
CA ALA A 310 -10.96 -4.61 -20.08
C ALA A 310 -11.12 -4.04 -18.65
N ARG A 311 -10.00 -3.85 -17.94
CA ARG A 311 -9.98 -3.22 -16.62
C ARG A 311 -10.51 -1.79 -16.64
N ASP A 312 -10.04 -0.98 -17.58
CA ASP A 312 -10.46 0.41 -17.73
C ASP A 312 -11.97 0.52 -18.01
N LYS A 313 -12.49 -0.34 -18.89
CA LYS A 313 -13.95 -0.44 -19.14
C LYS A 313 -14.74 -0.81 -17.89
N ARG A 314 -14.28 -1.80 -17.11
CA ARG A 314 -14.94 -2.17 -15.83
C ARG A 314 -14.96 -0.99 -14.87
N LYS A 315 -13.82 -0.32 -14.70
CA LYS A 315 -13.71 0.84 -13.81
C LYS A 315 -14.60 1.99 -14.23
N GLN A 316 -14.65 2.31 -15.53
CA GLN A 316 -15.56 3.33 -16.07
C GLN A 316 -17.03 2.97 -15.81
N TYR A 317 -17.40 1.70 -15.99
CA TYR A 317 -18.74 1.21 -15.69
C TYR A 317 -19.07 1.35 -14.19
N GLU A 318 -18.18 0.92 -13.29
CA GLU A 318 -18.34 1.06 -11.84
C GLU A 318 -18.48 2.54 -11.42
N LEU A 319 -17.65 3.42 -11.97
CA LEU A 319 -17.74 4.86 -11.71
C LEU A 319 -19.08 5.44 -12.18
N ALA A 320 -19.56 5.04 -13.35
CA ALA A 320 -20.86 5.47 -13.86
C ALA A 320 -22.02 4.97 -12.98
N GLN A 321 -21.94 3.72 -12.50
CA GLN A 321 -22.93 3.16 -11.57
C GLN A 321 -22.91 3.91 -10.23
N LEU A 322 -21.74 4.14 -9.65
CA LEU A 322 -21.61 4.89 -8.40
C LEU A 322 -22.13 6.33 -8.54
N LYS A 323 -21.80 7.03 -9.63
CA LYS A 323 -22.36 8.36 -9.92
C LYS A 323 -23.89 8.32 -9.96
N THR A 324 -24.47 7.36 -10.69
CA THR A 324 -25.93 7.19 -10.77
C THR A 324 -26.55 6.95 -9.40
N VAL A 325 -25.96 6.06 -8.59
CA VAL A 325 -26.45 5.71 -7.25
C VAL A 325 -26.45 6.94 -6.35
N PHE A 326 -25.32 7.66 -6.25
CA PHE A 326 -25.20 8.80 -5.35
C PHE A 326 -25.85 10.09 -5.86
N GLN A 327 -26.45 10.07 -7.05
CA GLN A 327 -27.25 11.16 -7.60
C GLN A 327 -28.76 10.85 -7.61
N THR A 328 -29.16 9.64 -7.22
CA THR A 328 -30.56 9.19 -7.29
C THR A 328 -31.02 8.65 -5.95
N ASN A 329 -32.12 9.16 -5.40
CA ASN A 329 -32.76 8.63 -4.18
C ASN A 329 -31.76 8.40 -3.04
N CYS A 330 -31.18 9.48 -2.53
CA CYS A 330 -30.22 9.44 -1.44
C CYS A 330 -30.73 10.21 -0.22
N ILE A 331 -30.13 9.88 0.93
CA ILE A 331 -30.22 10.64 2.17
C ILE A 331 -28.90 11.40 2.31
N THR A 332 -28.97 12.70 2.61
CA THR A 332 -27.77 13.52 2.84
C THR A 332 -27.78 14.03 4.28
N LEU A 333 -26.75 13.67 5.03
CA LEU A 333 -26.58 14.09 6.42
C LEU A 333 -25.50 15.18 6.49
N PRO A 334 -25.74 16.27 7.24
CA PRO A 334 -24.71 17.28 7.44
C PRO A 334 -23.58 16.71 8.32
N LEU A 335 -22.33 17.01 7.96
CA LEU A 335 -21.17 16.73 8.80
C LEU A 335 -20.80 18.01 9.55
N ARG A 336 -20.82 17.97 10.89
CA ARG A 336 -20.57 19.15 11.75
C ARG A 336 -19.37 18.95 12.66
N LYS A 337 -19.38 17.86 13.42
CA LYS A 337 -18.32 17.46 14.35
C LYS A 337 -17.93 16.00 14.13
N MET A 338 -17.69 15.69 12.85
CA MET A 338 -17.46 14.34 12.36
C MET A 338 -16.14 13.75 12.89
N ASN A 339 -16.21 12.47 13.28
CA ASN A 339 -15.07 11.56 13.37
C ASN A 339 -15.34 10.31 12.50
N ILE A 340 -14.37 9.88 11.69
CA ILE A 340 -14.54 8.79 10.73
C ILE A 340 -13.43 7.73 10.85
N SER A 341 -13.81 6.46 10.73
CA SER A 341 -12.92 5.32 10.52
C SER A 341 -13.32 4.60 9.24
N PHE A 342 -12.37 4.21 8.38
CA PHE A 342 -12.66 3.57 7.08
C PHE A 342 -11.48 2.71 6.59
N ASN A 343 -11.72 1.89 5.56
CA ASN A 343 -10.67 1.15 4.88
C ASN A 343 -10.11 1.96 3.69
N PRO A 344 -8.83 2.41 3.72
CA PRO A 344 -8.25 3.26 2.68
C PRO A 344 -8.05 2.56 1.33
N ASN A 345 -8.19 1.23 1.26
CA ASN A 345 -8.15 0.48 0.01
C ASN A 345 -9.52 0.32 -0.64
N ARG A 346 -10.58 0.79 0.01
CA ARG A 346 -11.96 0.67 -0.46
C ARG A 346 -12.61 2.04 -0.61
N ILE A 347 -11.85 2.97 -1.18
CA ILE A 347 -12.33 4.31 -1.51
C ILE A 347 -12.26 4.55 -3.01
N THR A 348 -13.21 5.31 -3.54
CA THR A 348 -13.30 5.64 -4.96
C THR A 348 -13.64 7.12 -5.12
N ALA A 349 -12.74 7.89 -5.71
CA ALA A 349 -13.01 9.29 -6.03
C ALA A 349 -14.03 9.39 -7.18
N LEU A 350 -15.07 10.20 -6.99
CA LEU A 350 -16.05 10.58 -8.01
C LEU A 350 -15.86 12.06 -8.33
N GLU A 351 -15.22 12.33 -9.45
CA GLU A 351 -14.93 13.69 -9.91
C GLU A 351 -16.18 14.59 -9.88
N GLY A 352 -16.05 15.73 -9.19
CA GLY A 352 -17.09 16.74 -9.03
C GLY A 352 -18.16 16.43 -7.97
N LEU A 353 -18.10 15.26 -7.33
CA LEU A 353 -19.06 14.85 -6.30
C LEU A 353 -18.41 14.64 -4.93
N GLY A 354 -17.24 14.01 -4.88
CA GLY A 354 -16.59 13.64 -3.63
C GLY A 354 -15.87 12.30 -3.68
N THR A 355 -15.69 11.68 -2.53
CA THR A 355 -15.10 10.33 -2.39
C THR A 355 -16.11 9.34 -1.83
N VAL A 356 -16.28 8.21 -2.52
CA VAL A 356 -17.08 7.09 -2.04
C VAL A 356 -16.24 6.24 -1.10
N TYR A 357 -16.74 6.01 0.12
CA TYR A 357 -16.18 5.12 1.12
C TYR A 357 -17.05 3.87 1.18
N LYS A 358 -16.54 2.73 0.68
CA LYS A 358 -17.30 1.47 0.61
C LYS A 358 -17.68 0.93 2.00
N GLU A 359 -16.86 1.25 2.99
CA GLU A 359 -17.04 0.87 4.38
C GLU A 359 -16.49 2.00 5.25
N ALA A 360 -17.33 2.52 6.13
CA ALA A 360 -16.95 3.57 7.06
C ALA A 360 -17.83 3.55 8.31
N ARG A 361 -17.27 4.02 9.41
CA ARG A 361 -18.01 4.36 10.63
C ARG A 361 -17.83 5.84 10.88
N ILE A 362 -18.94 6.58 10.85
CA ILE A 362 -18.99 8.02 11.03
C ILE A 362 -19.74 8.30 12.35
N VAL A 363 -19.14 9.13 13.18
CA VAL A 363 -19.74 9.65 14.41
C VAL A 363 -19.85 11.16 14.28
N ASP A 364 -21.02 11.73 14.54
CA ASP A 364 -21.25 13.16 14.52
C ASP A 364 -22.22 13.56 15.65
N GLU A 365 -22.57 14.84 15.76
CA GLU A 365 -23.51 15.37 16.75
C GLU A 365 -24.88 14.68 16.67
N TRP A 366 -25.33 14.36 15.44
CA TRP A 366 -26.61 13.70 15.22
C TRP A 366 -26.63 12.22 15.61
N GLY A 367 -25.47 11.55 15.71
CA GLY A 367 -25.43 10.11 16.01
C GLY A 367 -24.30 9.35 15.33
N ILE A 368 -24.54 8.07 15.05
CA ILE A 368 -23.56 7.13 14.49
C ILE A 368 -24.12 6.53 13.20
N LEU A 369 -23.35 6.62 12.12
CA LEU A 369 -23.61 5.96 10.84
C LEU A 369 -22.53 4.89 10.60
N ASN A 370 -22.94 3.64 10.48
CA ASN A 370 -22.10 2.56 9.98
C ASN A 370 -22.52 2.27 8.53
N VAL A 371 -21.61 2.37 7.58
CA VAL A 371 -21.87 2.06 6.17
C VAL A 371 -21.08 0.84 5.72
N PHE A 372 -21.70 0.06 4.85
CA PHE A 372 -21.20 -1.18 4.27
C PHE A 372 -21.76 -1.33 2.85
N ASN A 373 -21.39 -2.42 2.16
CA ASN A 373 -21.89 -2.76 0.82
C ASN A 373 -21.74 -1.64 -0.21
N ILE A 374 -22.77 -0.86 -0.55
CA ILE A 374 -22.67 0.24 -1.53
C ILE A 374 -21.72 1.36 -1.05
N GLY A 375 -21.71 1.65 0.25
CA GLY A 375 -20.91 2.70 0.87
C GLY A 375 -21.62 4.05 1.00
N CYS A 376 -20.86 5.08 1.38
CA CYS A 376 -21.31 6.47 1.43
C CYS A 376 -20.43 7.39 0.57
N LEU A 377 -20.96 8.51 0.13
CA LEU A 377 -20.23 9.58 -0.55
C LEU A 377 -20.00 10.73 0.42
N ILE A 378 -18.76 11.09 0.69
CA ILE A 378 -18.42 12.34 1.39
C ILE A 378 -17.99 13.34 0.34
N ASN A 379 -18.61 14.52 0.35
CA ASN A 379 -18.31 15.55 -0.63
C ASN A 379 -16.91 16.16 -0.41
N ASP A 380 -16.38 16.84 -1.44
CA ASP A 380 -15.03 17.42 -1.39
C ASP A 380 -14.88 18.50 -0.30
N ALA A 381 -15.98 19.14 0.11
CA ALA A 381 -16.01 20.13 1.18
C ALA A 381 -16.04 19.51 2.59
N TRP A 382 -16.15 18.17 2.70
CA TRP A 382 -16.22 17.43 3.96
C TRP A 382 -17.33 17.91 4.91
N ASN A 383 -18.41 18.44 4.37
CA ASN A 383 -19.52 19.03 5.14
C ASN A 383 -20.84 18.24 4.99
N SER A 384 -20.85 17.19 4.17
CA SER A 384 -21.98 16.29 4.06
C SER A 384 -21.56 14.87 3.72
N VAL A 385 -22.31 13.90 4.25
CA VAL A 385 -22.26 12.49 3.83
C VAL A 385 -23.58 12.12 3.17
N THR A 386 -23.50 11.52 1.99
CA THR A 386 -24.65 11.03 1.22
C THR A 386 -24.64 9.51 1.24
N ILE A 387 -25.79 8.91 1.58
CA ILE A 387 -26.01 7.46 1.59
C ILE A 387 -27.18 7.13 0.65
N PRO A 388 -27.12 6.00 -0.07
CA PRO A 388 -28.27 5.55 -0.85
C PRO A 388 -29.47 5.29 0.07
N LEU A 389 -30.69 5.53 -0.42
CA LEU A 389 -31.91 5.19 0.34
C LEU A 389 -32.01 3.68 0.62
N SER A 390 -31.43 2.86 -0.25
CA SER A 390 -31.42 1.39 -0.13
C SER A 390 -32.83 0.82 0.04
N ASP A 391 -33.04 -0.06 1.02
CA ASP A 391 -34.34 -0.63 1.37
C ASP A 391 -35.07 0.13 2.48
N TYR A 392 -34.59 1.31 2.87
CA TYR A 392 -35.26 2.15 3.86
C TYR A 392 -36.66 2.57 3.39
N LYS A 393 -37.66 2.34 4.24
CA LYS A 393 -39.04 2.79 4.04
C LYS A 393 -39.40 3.79 5.14
N PRO A 394 -39.88 4.99 4.78
CA PRO A 394 -40.34 5.97 5.77
C PRO A 394 -41.47 5.38 6.64
N GLY A 395 -41.35 5.47 7.97
CA GLY A 395 -42.49 5.27 8.87
C GLY A 395 -42.32 4.31 10.07
N ASN A 396 -41.22 3.56 10.22
CA ASN A 396 -41.17 2.51 11.26
C ASN A 396 -40.11 2.65 12.36
N ASP A 397 -39.06 3.45 12.20
CA ASP A 397 -38.20 3.93 13.29
C ASP A 397 -37.36 5.05 12.68
N THR A 398 -37.26 6.20 13.33
CA THR A 398 -36.45 7.33 12.87
C THR A 398 -35.14 7.47 13.63
N LYS A 399 -34.95 6.69 14.70
CA LYS A 399 -33.78 6.76 15.59
C LYS A 399 -32.83 5.59 15.40
N HIS A 400 -33.36 4.38 15.20
CA HIS A 400 -32.55 3.18 14.95
C HIS A 400 -32.94 2.57 13.61
N ILE A 401 -32.19 2.94 12.58
CA ILE A 401 -32.47 2.52 11.21
C ILE A 401 -31.40 1.54 10.78
N ILE A 402 -31.83 0.36 10.35
CA ILE A 402 -30.96 -0.67 9.80
C ILE A 402 -31.46 -1.00 8.40
N THR A 403 -30.54 -0.92 7.44
CA THR A 403 -30.76 -1.28 6.04
C THR A 403 -29.72 -2.32 5.62
N ASN A 404 -29.81 -2.80 4.38
CA ASN A 404 -28.80 -3.69 3.83
C ASN A 404 -27.46 -2.99 3.55
N ASP A 405 -27.39 -1.66 3.50
CA ASP A 405 -26.17 -0.93 3.13
C ASP A 405 -25.61 -0.05 4.25
N TRP A 406 -26.44 0.27 5.25
CA TRP A 406 -26.03 1.13 6.34
C TRP A 406 -26.93 0.97 7.57
N GLN A 407 -26.39 1.35 8.71
CA GLN A 407 -27.11 1.49 9.97
C GLN A 407 -26.91 2.92 10.50
N LEU A 408 -28.00 3.54 10.92
CA LEU A 408 -28.03 4.88 11.51
C LEU A 408 -28.67 4.82 12.89
N ASP A 409 -27.90 5.22 13.90
CA ASP A 409 -28.35 5.37 15.28
C ASP A 409 -28.28 6.86 15.65
N LEU A 410 -29.44 7.51 15.80
CA LEU A 410 -29.52 8.93 16.14
C LEU A 410 -29.53 9.17 17.65
N ASN A 411 -28.87 10.25 18.06
CA ASN A 411 -28.88 10.75 19.43
C ASN A 411 -30.26 11.31 19.82
N GLU A 412 -30.51 11.46 21.13
CA GLU A 412 -31.72 12.13 21.60
C GLU A 412 -31.82 13.56 21.06
N GLY A 413 -33.05 13.96 20.69
CA GLY A 413 -33.31 15.25 20.07
C GLY A 413 -33.19 15.27 18.54
N PHE A 414 -32.61 14.23 17.94
CA PHE A 414 -32.48 14.12 16.49
C PHE A 414 -33.49 13.16 15.86
N ILE A 415 -34.01 13.52 14.69
CA ILE A 415 -34.86 12.67 13.86
C ILE A 415 -34.48 12.75 12.39
N LEU A 416 -34.64 11.63 11.67
CA LEU A 416 -34.56 11.61 10.21
C LEU A 416 -35.92 11.97 9.60
N GLU A 417 -36.00 13.11 8.90
CA GLU A 417 -37.22 13.57 8.24
C GLU A 417 -37.01 13.74 6.73
N LYS A 418 -38.05 13.40 5.95
CA LYS A 418 -38.11 13.74 4.53
C LYS A 418 -38.58 15.19 4.37
N ASP A 419 -37.73 16.04 3.83
CA ASP A 419 -38.09 17.38 3.36
C ASP A 419 -39.06 17.23 2.17
N SER A 420 -40.32 17.52 2.41
CA SER A 420 -41.40 17.41 1.43
C SER A 420 -41.29 18.42 0.28
N LEU A 421 -40.53 19.52 0.45
CA LEU A 421 -40.31 20.53 -0.59
C LEU A 421 -39.14 20.15 -1.52
N LYS A 422 -38.11 19.50 -0.98
CA LYS A 422 -36.92 19.09 -1.74
C LYS A 422 -36.91 17.62 -2.15
N GLN A 423 -37.83 16.83 -1.60
CA GLN A 423 -37.82 15.37 -1.66
C GLN A 423 -36.52 14.73 -1.13
N GLU A 424 -35.75 15.47 -0.34
CA GLU A 424 -34.49 15.07 0.27
C GLU A 424 -34.71 14.67 1.73
N PHE A 425 -33.81 13.88 2.32
CA PHE A 425 -33.86 13.58 3.74
C PHE A 425 -32.85 14.42 4.50
N THR A 426 -33.24 14.93 5.67
CA THR A 426 -32.39 15.70 6.57
C THR A 426 -32.49 15.18 7.99
N VAL A 427 -31.43 15.36 8.77
CA VAL A 427 -31.48 15.18 10.22
C VAL A 427 -31.63 16.53 10.91
N ARG A 428 -32.63 16.63 11.78
CA ARG A 428 -32.97 17.83 12.54
C ARG A 428 -32.88 17.57 14.03
#